data_AF-A0A9W4S3K7-F1
#
_entry.id   AF-A0A9W4S3K7-F1
#
_cell.length_a   1.000
_cell.length_b   1.000
_cell.length_c   1.000
_cell.angle_alpha   90.00
_cell.angle_beta   90.00
_cell.angle_gamma   90.00
#
_symmetry.space_group_name_H-M   'P 1'
#
loop_
_entity.id
_entity.type
_entity.pdbx_description
1 polymer ?
#
loop_
_entity_poly.entity_id
_entity_poly.type
_entity_poly.pdbx_seq_one_letter_code
_entity_poly.pdbx_strand_id
1 'polypeptide(L)'
;MANNNGNCGNNPLSDAELKDQPAPQGQSKTKGHCIICGQNTMRKCTMCSISFICTFTCQYGPIIDGLWAEHFKRCVDQPPRTTADILFKSIVINQVPTDQKTLTDYRFGTCINNYSKKQLVAAYNSVMLYHNISTRELDIWMKDNVLFERMGTLFYVYPRMILTHKLKEGRPERQGPTLALHTIADTEGERI
;
A
#
# COMPACT_ATOMS: atom_id res chain seq x y z
N MET A 1 17.62 13.40 -72.34
CA MET A 1 16.56 13.45 -73.36
C MET A 1 15.34 12.75 -72.74
N ALA A 2 14.39 13.52 -72.16
CA ALA A 2 13.04 13.83 -72.72
C ALA A 2 12.21 12.54 -72.96
N ASN A 3 10.97 12.30 -72.51
CA ASN A 3 9.77 13.07 -72.13
C ASN A 3 8.94 12.21 -71.13
N ASN A 4 8.17 12.70 -70.15
CA ASN A 4 7.02 13.63 -70.10
C ASN A 4 5.65 13.08 -70.59
N ASN A 5 4.63 13.37 -69.75
CA ASN A 5 3.16 13.27 -69.92
C ASN A 5 2.49 11.90 -69.68
N GLY A 6 1.43 11.78 -68.89
CA GLY A 6 0.60 12.75 -68.17
C GLY A 6 -0.81 12.16 -68.00
N ASN A 7 -1.50 12.45 -66.90
CA ASN A 7 -2.88 12.97 -66.95
C ASN A 7 -3.37 13.38 -65.55
N CYS A 8 -3.73 14.65 -65.42
CA CYS A 8 -4.49 15.21 -64.32
C CYS A 8 -5.98 15.10 -64.64
N GLY A 9 -6.78 14.56 -63.72
CA GLY A 9 -8.23 14.74 -63.70
C GLY A 9 -8.62 15.48 -62.43
N ASN A 10 -9.11 16.71 -62.59
CA ASN A 10 -9.62 17.57 -61.52
C ASN A 10 -11.08 17.21 -61.15
N ASN A 11 -11.36 17.16 -59.83
CA ASN A 11 -12.50 17.74 -59.06
C ASN A 11 -13.97 17.56 -59.53
N PRO A 12 -14.93 17.34 -58.60
CA PRO A 12 -15.35 18.43 -57.71
C PRO A 12 -15.70 18.08 -56.25
N LEU A 13 -15.58 19.15 -55.44
CA LEU A 13 -16.26 19.45 -54.18
C LEU A 13 -17.46 18.56 -53.83
N SER A 14 -17.45 18.02 -52.62
CA SER A 14 -18.66 17.77 -51.84
C SER A 14 -18.36 18.13 -50.40
N ASP A 15 -18.89 19.28 -49.99
CA ASP A 15 -18.99 19.71 -48.60
C ASP A 15 -19.82 18.69 -47.82
N ALA A 16 -19.21 18.07 -46.81
CA ALA A 16 -19.94 17.36 -45.76
C ALA A 16 -19.12 17.39 -44.46
N GLU A 17 -19.43 18.41 -43.67
CA GLU A 17 -19.52 18.39 -42.21
C GLU A 17 -18.43 17.67 -41.41
N LEU A 18 -17.53 18.51 -40.90
CA LEU A 18 -17.11 18.59 -39.50
C LEU A 18 -17.95 17.70 -38.55
N LYS A 19 -17.39 16.58 -38.11
CA LYS A 19 -17.68 16.03 -36.79
C LYS A 19 -16.40 16.05 -35.97
N ASP A 20 -16.28 17.12 -35.20
CA ASP A 20 -15.46 17.19 -34.00
C ASP A 20 -15.62 15.88 -33.22
N GLN A 21 -14.59 15.04 -33.28
CA GLN A 21 -14.43 14.01 -32.28
C GLN A 21 -14.03 14.73 -30.99
N PRO A 22 -14.85 14.66 -29.91
CA PRO A 22 -14.45 15.28 -28.66
C PRO A 22 -13.18 14.60 -28.17
N ALA A 23 -12.16 15.41 -27.94
CA ALA A 23 -10.95 15.04 -27.23
C ALA A 23 -11.31 14.22 -25.98
N PRO A 24 -10.51 13.20 -25.59
CA PRO A 24 -10.78 12.40 -24.40
C PRO A 24 -10.96 13.34 -23.22
N GLN A 25 -12.20 13.39 -22.72
CA GLN A 25 -12.62 14.34 -21.71
C GLN A 25 -11.67 14.26 -20.52
N GLY A 26 -10.94 15.34 -20.30
CA GLY A 26 -10.07 15.51 -19.15
C GLY A 26 -10.88 15.22 -17.90
N GLN A 27 -10.49 14.19 -17.16
CA GLN A 27 -11.05 13.88 -15.85
C GLN A 27 -11.03 15.18 -15.04
N SER A 28 -12.20 15.79 -14.84
CA SER A 28 -12.30 16.98 -14.01
C SER A 28 -11.76 16.60 -12.64
N LYS A 29 -10.62 17.19 -12.32
CA LYS A 29 -9.74 16.70 -11.28
C LYS A 29 -10.27 17.34 -9.99
N THR A 30 -11.32 16.72 -9.44
CA THR A 30 -12.08 17.23 -8.29
C THR A 30 -11.12 17.52 -7.13
N LYS A 31 -11.12 18.77 -6.66
CA LYS A 31 -10.35 19.23 -5.50
C LYS A 31 -11.20 19.02 -4.25
N GLY A 32 -10.57 18.58 -3.16
CA GLY A 32 -11.20 18.43 -1.86
C GLY A 32 -10.22 18.73 -0.73
N HIS A 33 -10.67 18.55 0.51
CA HIS A 33 -9.85 18.79 1.70
C HIS A 33 -9.42 17.46 2.31
N CYS A 34 -8.18 17.37 2.76
CA CYS A 34 -7.69 16.20 3.44
C CYS A 34 -8.45 15.99 4.76
N ILE A 35 -9.00 14.78 4.94
CA ILE A 35 -9.75 14.43 6.15
C ILE A 35 -8.90 14.38 7.44
N ILE A 36 -7.58 14.53 7.32
CA ILE A 36 -6.63 14.46 8.45
C ILE A 36 -6.03 15.84 8.73
N CYS A 37 -5.41 16.44 7.70
CA CYS A 37 -4.67 17.69 7.83
C CYS A 37 -5.50 18.94 7.46
N GLY A 38 -6.70 18.77 6.89
CA GLY A 38 -7.53 19.85 6.37
C GLY A 38 -7.02 20.50 5.07
N GLN A 39 -5.77 20.26 4.66
CA GLN A 39 -5.19 20.90 3.47
C GLN A 39 -5.89 20.51 2.18
N ASN A 40 -5.93 21.45 1.23
CA ASN A 40 -6.43 21.21 -0.12
C ASN A 40 -5.61 20.12 -0.83
N THR A 41 -6.30 19.17 -1.44
CA THR A 41 -5.69 18.06 -2.16
C THR A 41 -6.58 17.58 -3.29
N MET A 42 -5.95 17.04 -4.31
CA MET A 42 -6.61 16.33 -5.41
C MET A 42 -6.44 14.81 -5.27
N ARG A 43 -5.60 14.40 -4.33
CA ARG A 43 -5.29 13.01 -4.09
C ARG A 43 -6.37 12.38 -3.21
N LYS A 44 -6.76 11.17 -3.59
CA LYS A 44 -7.66 10.32 -2.81
C LYS A 44 -6.87 9.21 -2.12
N CYS A 45 -7.45 8.64 -1.07
CA CYS A 45 -6.92 7.46 -0.40
C CYS A 45 -6.62 6.37 -1.43
N THR A 46 -5.41 5.82 -1.42
CA THR A 46 -4.99 4.82 -2.41
C THR A 46 -5.75 3.50 -2.29
N MET A 47 -6.30 3.21 -1.11
CA MET A 47 -7.00 1.95 -0.82
C MET A 47 -8.44 1.96 -1.34
N CYS A 48 -9.25 2.96 -0.94
CA CYS A 48 -10.65 3.00 -1.35
C CYS A 48 -10.93 4.00 -2.48
N SER A 49 -10.03 4.94 -2.77
CA SER A 49 -10.23 6.04 -3.74
C SER A 49 -11.47 6.92 -3.46
N ILE A 50 -11.99 6.91 -2.23
CA ILE A 50 -13.18 7.68 -1.83
C ILE A 50 -12.79 9.02 -1.17
N SER A 51 -12.06 8.97 -0.05
CA SER A 51 -11.75 10.17 0.73
C SER A 51 -10.50 10.89 0.26
N PHE A 52 -10.49 12.22 0.40
CA PHE A 52 -9.36 13.07 0.06
C PHE A 52 -8.27 13.01 1.13
N ILE A 53 -7.03 12.78 0.72
CA ILE A 53 -5.86 12.72 1.60
C ILE A 53 -4.67 13.46 0.97
N CYS A 54 -4.06 14.37 1.75
CA CYS A 54 -3.02 15.28 1.26
C CYS A 54 -1.70 14.55 1.00
N THR A 55 -1.28 13.66 1.89
CA THR A 55 0.03 13.00 1.84
C THR A 55 -0.04 11.54 2.31
N PHE A 56 1.00 10.73 2.02
CA PHE A 56 1.15 9.41 2.64
C PHE A 56 1.17 9.53 4.17
N THR A 57 1.89 10.51 4.73
CA THR A 57 1.88 10.74 6.19
C THR A 57 0.48 11.00 6.75
N CYS A 58 -0.38 11.73 6.04
CA CYS A 58 -1.77 11.86 6.49
C CYS A 58 -2.57 10.58 6.28
N GLN A 59 -2.30 9.83 5.21
CA GLN A 59 -2.95 8.54 5.00
C GLN A 59 -2.61 7.51 6.08
N TYR A 60 -1.41 7.59 6.67
CA TYR A 60 -0.86 6.51 7.49
C TYR A 60 -0.38 6.92 8.89
N GLY A 61 -0.07 8.18 9.15
CA GLY A 61 0.24 8.73 10.48
C GLY A 61 -0.84 8.46 11.53
N PRO A 62 -2.13 8.63 11.22
CA PRO A 62 -3.23 8.23 12.10
C PRO A 62 -3.19 6.73 12.51
N ILE A 63 -2.63 5.87 11.66
CA ILE A 63 -2.51 4.42 11.92
C ILE A 63 -1.32 4.10 12.82
N ILE A 64 -0.21 4.82 12.63
CA ILE A 64 1.03 4.66 13.40
C ILE A 64 0.86 5.21 14.82
N ASP A 65 0.15 6.34 14.95
CA ASP A 65 -0.02 7.05 16.23
C ASP A 65 -1.28 6.61 17.00
N GLY A 66 -2.06 5.64 16.48
CA GLY A 66 -3.29 5.17 17.10
C GLY A 66 -4.43 6.20 17.11
N LEU A 67 -4.28 7.31 16.38
CA LEU A 67 -5.30 8.33 16.21
C LEU A 67 -6.26 7.89 15.11
N TRP A 68 -7.41 7.36 15.53
CA TRP A 68 -8.38 6.73 14.65
C TRP A 68 -9.06 7.74 13.72
N ALA A 69 -8.52 7.93 12.52
CA ALA A 69 -9.33 8.42 11.41
C ALA A 69 -10.37 7.33 11.13
N GLU A 70 -11.64 7.58 11.45
CA GLU A 70 -12.77 6.68 11.17
C GLU A 70 -12.78 6.15 9.72
N HIS A 71 -12.22 6.93 8.80
CA HIS A 71 -11.92 6.50 7.44
C HIS A 71 -11.06 5.24 7.38
N PHE A 72 -9.96 5.16 8.14
CA PHE A 72 -9.00 4.07 8.04
C PHE A 72 -9.63 2.73 8.46
N LYS A 73 -10.37 2.68 9.57
CA LYS A 73 -11.10 1.47 9.98
C LYS A 73 -11.99 0.96 8.85
N ARG A 74 -12.89 1.83 8.37
CA ARG A 74 -13.83 1.51 7.28
C ARG A 74 -13.10 1.15 5.99
N CYS A 75 -11.95 1.76 5.73
CA CYS A 75 -11.15 1.52 4.54
C CYS A 75 -10.43 0.17 4.59
N VAL A 76 -9.97 -0.27 5.76
CA VAL A 76 -9.35 -1.60 5.95
C VAL A 76 -10.41 -2.70 5.92
N ASP A 77 -11.62 -2.43 6.40
CA ASP A 77 -12.72 -3.39 6.39
C ASP A 77 -13.24 -3.69 4.97
N GLN A 78 -12.94 -2.83 3.99
CA GLN A 78 -13.31 -3.12 2.59
C GLN A 78 -12.54 -4.33 2.05
N PRO A 79 -13.17 -5.22 1.27
CA PRO A 79 -12.48 -6.33 0.63
C PRO A 79 -11.30 -5.84 -0.24
N PRO A 80 -10.12 -6.46 -0.13
CA PRO A 80 -8.97 -6.10 -0.96
C PRO A 80 -9.28 -6.43 -2.43
N ARG A 81 -8.84 -5.58 -3.36
CA ARG A 81 -9.12 -5.76 -4.80
C ARG A 81 -7.99 -6.50 -5.51
N THR A 82 -6.78 -6.39 -4.98
CA THR A 82 -5.55 -6.98 -5.51
C THR A 82 -4.75 -7.63 -4.39
N THR A 83 -3.79 -8.49 -4.75
CA THR A 83 -2.81 -9.02 -3.78
C THR A 83 -1.90 -7.92 -3.23
N ALA A 84 -1.71 -6.82 -3.97
CA ALA A 84 -1.03 -5.63 -3.45
C ALA A 84 -1.80 -4.98 -2.28
N ASP A 85 -3.13 -4.93 -2.38
CA ASP A 85 -3.97 -4.41 -1.29
C ASP A 85 -3.92 -5.30 -0.06
N ILE A 86 -3.86 -6.63 -0.25
CA ILE A 86 -3.67 -7.59 0.86
C ILE A 86 -2.32 -7.36 1.53
N LEU A 87 -1.25 -7.32 0.74
CA LEU A 87 0.10 -7.05 1.24
C LEU A 87 0.13 -5.72 2.02
N PHE A 88 -0.49 -4.69 1.47
CA PHE A 88 -0.54 -3.39 2.10
C PHE A 88 -1.25 -3.42 3.46
N LYS A 89 -2.40 -4.10 3.58
CA LYS A 89 -3.05 -4.30 4.87
C LYS A 89 -2.13 -4.97 5.89
N SER A 90 -1.41 -6.01 5.47
CA SER A 90 -0.45 -6.72 6.32
C SER A 90 0.72 -5.83 6.76
N ILE A 91 1.26 -5.00 5.86
CA ILE A 91 2.31 -4.01 6.17
C ILE A 91 1.83 -3.04 7.25
N VAL A 92 0.62 -2.53 7.11
CA VAL A 92 0.06 -1.53 8.02
C VAL A 92 -0.09 -2.06 9.44
N ILE A 93 -0.49 -3.33 9.59
CA ILE A 93 -0.56 -4.00 10.90
C ILE A 93 0.77 -4.63 11.32
N ASN A 94 1.85 -4.41 10.55
CA ASN A 94 3.19 -4.96 10.75
C ASN A 94 3.21 -6.50 10.88
N GLN A 95 2.44 -7.18 10.04
CA GLN A 95 2.37 -8.64 9.98
C GLN A 95 2.77 -9.16 8.59
N VAL A 96 3.14 -10.44 8.55
CA VAL A 96 3.36 -11.16 7.30
C VAL A 96 1.99 -11.53 6.70
N PRO A 97 1.75 -11.34 5.39
CA PRO A 97 0.52 -11.79 4.76
C PRO A 97 0.27 -13.28 4.96
N THR A 98 -0.98 -13.68 5.12
CA THR A 98 -1.38 -15.10 5.23
C THR A 98 -1.99 -15.63 3.93
N ASP A 99 -2.44 -14.74 3.05
CA ASP A 99 -3.01 -15.11 1.75
C ASP A 99 -1.96 -15.75 0.82
N GLN A 100 -2.24 -16.95 0.33
CA GLN A 100 -1.28 -17.76 -0.43
C GLN A 100 -0.90 -17.12 -1.77
N LYS A 101 -1.83 -16.43 -2.42
CA LYS A 101 -1.56 -15.75 -3.69
C LYS A 101 -0.63 -14.57 -3.45
N THR A 102 -0.89 -13.77 -2.43
CA THR A 102 -0.04 -12.65 -2.00
C THR A 102 1.36 -13.12 -1.61
N LEU A 103 1.46 -14.23 -0.88
CA LEU A 103 2.76 -14.84 -0.53
C LEU A 103 3.57 -15.21 -1.77
N THR A 104 2.90 -15.72 -2.81
CA THR A 104 3.52 -16.10 -4.08
C THR A 104 3.92 -14.89 -4.91
N ASP A 105 2.96 -14.00 -5.20
CA ASP A 105 3.13 -12.80 -6.03
C ASP A 105 4.28 -11.92 -5.53
N TYR A 106 4.42 -11.80 -4.20
CA TYR A 106 5.40 -10.94 -3.55
C TYR A 106 6.62 -11.69 -2.98
N ARG A 107 6.80 -12.95 -3.38
CA ARG A 107 7.97 -13.81 -3.09
C ARG A 107 8.26 -14.05 -1.60
N PHE A 108 7.25 -14.00 -0.73
CA PHE A 108 7.43 -14.44 0.66
C PHE A 108 7.73 -15.93 0.77
N GLY A 109 7.36 -16.73 -0.24
CA GLY A 109 7.69 -18.15 -0.32
C GLY A 109 9.20 -18.44 -0.49
N THR A 110 10.00 -17.48 -0.97
CA THR A 110 11.45 -17.66 -1.14
C THR A 110 12.24 -17.31 0.12
N CYS A 111 11.57 -16.80 1.16
CA CYS A 111 12.18 -16.48 2.44
C CYS A 111 12.42 -17.75 3.27
N ILE A 112 13.66 -17.92 3.76
CA ILE A 112 14.11 -19.11 4.51
C ILE A 112 13.37 -19.26 5.84
N ASN A 113 13.05 -18.15 6.51
CA ASN A 113 12.45 -18.15 7.84
C ASN A 113 11.56 -16.94 8.10
N ASN A 114 10.84 -16.95 9.22
CA ASN A 114 9.94 -15.86 9.61
C ASN A 114 10.65 -14.52 9.80
N TYR A 115 11.92 -14.53 10.18
CA TYR A 115 12.71 -13.30 10.31
C TYR A 115 12.92 -12.63 8.94
N SER A 116 13.35 -13.39 7.93
CA SER A 116 13.50 -12.89 6.55
C SER A 116 12.16 -12.43 5.95
N LYS A 117 11.03 -13.10 6.28
CA LYS A 117 9.69 -12.62 5.88
C LYS A 117 9.37 -11.25 6.49
N LYS A 118 9.67 -11.05 7.78
CA LYS A 118 9.48 -9.74 8.43
C LYS A 118 10.37 -8.65 7.82
N GLN A 119 11.61 -8.97 7.46
CA GLN A 119 12.47 -8.05 6.73
C GLN A 119 11.87 -7.67 5.37
N LEU A 120 11.28 -8.63 4.65
CA LEU A 120 10.62 -8.37 3.39
C LEU A 120 9.37 -7.47 3.57
N VAL A 121 8.58 -7.66 4.65
CA VAL A 121 7.52 -6.71 5.02
C VAL A 121 8.08 -5.30 5.23
N ALA A 122 9.19 -5.16 5.95
CA ALA A 122 9.83 -3.87 6.18
C ALA A 122 10.36 -3.23 4.89
N ALA A 123 10.86 -4.03 3.95
CA ALA A 123 11.28 -3.56 2.63
C ALA A 123 10.09 -3.02 1.81
N TYR A 124 8.97 -3.76 1.75
CA TYR A 124 7.76 -3.26 1.09
C TYR A 124 7.18 -2.04 1.80
N ASN A 125 7.22 -2.00 3.13
CA ASN A 125 6.85 -0.82 3.91
C ASN A 125 7.68 0.41 3.48
N SER A 126 8.99 0.23 3.35
CA SER A 126 9.92 1.27 2.89
C SER A 126 9.52 1.82 1.52
N VAL A 127 9.26 0.93 0.57
CA VAL A 127 8.82 1.28 -0.79
C VAL A 127 7.49 2.01 -0.79
N MET A 128 6.49 1.51 -0.08
CA MET A 128 5.14 2.06 -0.15
C MET A 128 5.02 3.38 0.63
N LEU A 129 5.56 3.45 1.86
CA LEU A 129 5.36 4.61 2.72
C LEU A 129 6.38 5.72 2.48
N TYR A 130 7.63 5.40 2.21
CA TYR A 130 8.68 6.41 2.06
C TYR A 130 8.91 6.82 0.61
N HIS A 131 8.75 5.91 -0.34
CA HIS A 131 8.82 6.23 -1.77
C HIS A 131 7.46 6.55 -2.39
N ASN A 132 6.40 6.62 -1.57
CA ASN A 132 5.07 7.04 -2.00
C ASN A 132 4.48 6.16 -3.12
N ILE A 133 4.86 4.88 -3.16
CA ILE A 133 4.36 3.92 -4.16
C ILE A 133 2.99 3.41 -3.73
N SER A 134 2.00 3.57 -4.61
CA SER A 134 0.62 3.13 -4.35
C SER A 134 0.47 1.61 -4.48
N THR A 135 -0.58 1.02 -3.88
CA THR A 135 -0.90 -0.41 -4.08
C THR A 135 -1.13 -0.76 -5.54
N ARG A 136 -1.80 0.13 -6.29
CA ARG A 136 -2.01 -0.01 -7.74
C ARG A 136 -0.68 -0.05 -8.49
N GLU A 137 0.25 0.84 -8.17
CA GLU A 137 1.56 0.88 -8.82
C GLU A 137 2.38 -0.37 -8.50
N LEU A 138 2.34 -0.83 -7.24
CA LEU A 138 2.98 -2.07 -6.83
C LEU A 138 2.37 -3.30 -7.55
N ASP A 139 1.05 -3.34 -7.71
CA ASP A 139 0.33 -4.38 -8.47
C ASP A 139 0.74 -4.39 -9.95
N ILE A 140 0.93 -3.21 -10.55
CA ILE A 140 1.45 -3.08 -11.92
C ILE A 140 2.88 -3.63 -11.98
N TRP A 141 3.77 -3.23 -11.07
CA TRP A 141 5.16 -3.73 -11.06
C TRP A 141 5.23 -5.24 -10.90
N MET A 142 4.34 -5.82 -10.08
CA MET A 142 4.22 -7.25 -9.90
C MET A 142 3.76 -7.95 -11.19
N LYS A 143 2.69 -7.45 -11.83
CA LYS A 143 2.15 -8.01 -13.08
C LYS A 143 3.12 -7.91 -14.25
N ASP A 144 3.87 -6.82 -14.33
CA ASP A 144 4.86 -6.57 -15.38
C ASP A 144 6.20 -7.28 -15.10
N ASN A 145 6.32 -8.04 -14.00
CA ASN A 145 7.55 -8.72 -13.57
C ASN A 145 8.77 -7.81 -13.36
N VAL A 146 8.56 -6.52 -13.08
CA VAL A 146 9.62 -5.53 -12.81
C VAL A 146 9.73 -5.15 -11.33
N LEU A 147 8.95 -5.80 -10.44
CA LEU A 147 8.87 -5.48 -9.01
C LEU A 147 10.24 -5.37 -8.33
N PHE A 148 11.07 -6.41 -8.40
CA PHE A 148 12.35 -6.43 -7.69
C PHE A 148 13.40 -5.52 -8.32
N GLU A 149 13.36 -5.32 -9.63
CA GLU A 149 14.21 -4.36 -10.34
C GLU A 149 13.91 -2.92 -9.87
N ARG A 150 12.62 -2.56 -9.82
CA ARG A 150 12.16 -1.24 -9.35
C ARG A 150 12.47 -1.02 -7.88
N MET A 151 12.19 -2.01 -7.02
CA MET A 151 12.54 -1.96 -5.61
C MET A 151 14.06 -1.85 -5.40
N GLY A 152 14.85 -2.64 -6.13
CA GLY A 152 16.31 -2.60 -6.09
C GLY A 152 16.85 -1.24 -6.50
N THR A 153 16.27 -0.61 -7.52
CA THR A 153 16.61 0.75 -7.94
C THR A 153 16.35 1.76 -6.83
N LEU A 154 15.19 1.70 -6.16
CA LEU A 154 14.87 2.58 -5.04
C LEU A 154 15.89 2.42 -3.91
N PHE A 155 16.25 1.18 -3.55
CA PHE A 155 17.21 0.92 -2.49
C PHE A 155 18.65 1.30 -2.84
N TYR A 156 19.02 1.18 -4.12
CA TYR A 156 20.31 1.65 -4.61
C TYR A 156 20.43 3.18 -4.54
N VAL A 157 19.39 3.90 -4.95
CA VAL A 157 19.37 5.37 -4.96
C VAL A 157 19.22 5.94 -3.54
N TYR A 158 18.47 5.25 -2.66
CA TYR A 158 18.15 5.71 -1.30
C TYR A 158 18.60 4.70 -0.22
N PRO A 159 19.90 4.42 -0.07
CA PRO A 159 20.41 3.32 0.76
C PRO A 159 20.14 3.48 2.26
N ARG A 160 19.95 4.71 2.75
CA ARG A 160 19.70 4.99 4.18
C ARG A 160 18.31 4.55 4.65
N MET A 161 17.40 4.22 3.74
CA MET A 161 15.99 3.95 4.06
C MET A 161 15.69 2.49 4.38
N ILE A 162 16.64 1.57 4.17
CA ILE A 162 16.52 0.14 4.53
C ILE A 162 16.56 -0.05 6.07
N LEU A 163 17.01 0.96 6.83
CA LEU A 163 17.46 0.80 8.22
C LEU A 163 16.52 1.37 9.29
N THR A 164 15.44 2.07 8.94
CA THR A 164 14.63 2.81 9.93
C THR A 164 13.68 1.92 10.74
N HIS A 165 13.37 0.73 10.25
CA HIS A 165 12.62 -0.27 11.02
C HIS A 165 13.60 -1.29 11.60
N LYS A 166 14.37 -0.86 12.61
CA LYS A 166 14.55 -1.76 13.75
C LYS A 166 13.13 -2.07 14.22
N LEU A 167 12.58 -3.20 13.75
CA LEU A 167 11.49 -3.90 14.41
C LEU A 167 11.78 -3.72 15.89
N LYS A 168 10.92 -3.01 16.63
CA LYS A 168 11.01 -2.94 18.08
C LYS A 168 10.99 -4.39 18.55
N GLU A 169 12.17 -4.98 18.67
CA GLU A 169 12.38 -6.26 19.33
C GLU A 169 11.83 -6.07 20.73
N GLY A 170 11.10 -7.09 21.17
CA GLY A 170 10.15 -7.02 22.26
C GLY A 170 10.68 -6.24 23.45
N ARG A 171 9.84 -5.34 23.97
CA ARG A 171 9.93 -5.03 25.39
C ARG A 171 9.70 -6.37 26.11
N PRO A 172 10.62 -6.85 26.97
CA PRO A 172 10.41 -8.09 27.68
C PRO A 172 9.10 -7.97 28.47
N GLU A 173 8.28 -9.00 28.29
CA GLU A 173 7.06 -9.26 29.02
C GLU A 173 7.35 -9.06 30.52
N ARG A 174 6.71 -8.06 31.14
CA ARG A 174 6.78 -7.92 32.59
C ARG A 174 6.15 -9.18 33.16
N GLN A 175 6.99 -10.04 33.75
CA GLN A 175 6.55 -11.09 34.64
C GLN A 175 5.65 -10.42 35.69
N GLY A 176 4.35 -10.73 35.61
CA GLY A 176 3.39 -10.40 36.66
C GLY A 176 3.81 -11.09 37.96
N PRO A 177 3.45 -10.53 39.11
CA PRO A 177 3.86 -11.06 40.40
C PRO A 177 3.33 -12.49 40.59
N THR A 178 4.26 -13.38 40.92
CA THR A 178 4.03 -14.72 41.43
C THR A 178 3.05 -14.66 42.60
N LEU A 179 1.83 -15.15 42.41
CA LEU A 179 0.93 -15.48 43.51
C LEU A 179 1.52 -16.71 44.21
N ALA A 180 2.12 -16.48 45.37
CA ALA A 180 2.52 -17.51 46.29
C ALA A 180 1.28 -18.35 46.67
N LEU A 181 1.35 -19.66 46.43
CA LEU A 181 0.49 -20.63 47.09
C LEU A 181 0.73 -20.48 48.60
N HIS A 182 -0.27 -19.97 49.32
CA HIS A 182 -0.36 -20.22 50.75
C HIS A 182 -1.14 -21.53 50.95
N THR A 183 -0.35 -22.54 51.33
CA THR A 183 -0.72 -23.78 51.98
C THR A 183 -1.80 -23.53 53.05
N ILE A 184 -2.98 -24.12 52.88
CA ILE A 184 -3.92 -24.28 54.00
C ILE A 184 -3.50 -25.60 54.66
N ALA A 185 -2.85 -25.47 55.81
CA ALA A 185 -2.57 -26.58 56.69
C ALA A 185 -3.83 -26.91 57.50
N ASP A 186 -4.05 -28.20 57.66
CA ASP A 186 -5.08 -28.82 58.48
C ASP A 186 -4.99 -28.38 59.95
N THR A 187 -6.14 -28.12 60.55
CA THR A 187 -6.32 -28.24 62.00
C THR A 187 -7.53 -29.11 62.26
N GLU A 188 -7.25 -30.37 62.58
CA GLU A 188 -8.15 -31.27 63.30
C GLU A 188 -8.42 -30.74 64.72
N GLY A 189 -9.65 -30.96 65.18
CA GLY A 189 -9.93 -31.34 66.58
C GLY A 189 -10.08 -30.23 67.63
N GLU A 190 -11.33 -29.91 67.99
CA GLU A 190 -11.83 -30.03 69.37
C GLU A 190 -13.34 -29.71 69.42
N ARG A 191 -14.16 -30.75 69.63
CA ARG A 191 -15.49 -30.65 70.24
C ARG A 191 -15.41 -31.39 71.57
N ILE A 192 -15.78 -30.69 72.64
CA ILE A 192 -16.31 -31.25 73.89
C ILE A 192 -17.79 -30.87 73.91
#